data_AF-A0A9D2QHJ6-F1
#
_entry.id   AF-A0A9D2QHJ6-F1
#
_cell.length_a   1.000
_cell.length_b   1.000
_cell.length_c   1.000
_cell.angle_alpha   90.00
_cell.angle_beta   90.00
_cell.angle_gamma   90.00
#
_symmetry.space_group_name_H-M   'P 1'
#
loop_
_entity.id
_entity.type
_entity.pdbx_description
1 polymer ?
#
loop_
_entity_poly.entity_id
_entity_poly.type
_entity_poly.pdbx_seq_one_letter_code
_entity_poly.pdbx_strand_id
1 'polypeptide(L)'
;MKQRQGGREVIMEINLLILSAGTRNKVVQYFKKELAGKGHVYATDCSSLAPALYEADEAILVPRITDPGYLDQILSICREKWITGVLSLIDPELTLLARHREKFLAVGTTPIISPLDAVETSF
;
A
#
# COMPACT_ATOMS: atom_id res chain seq x y z
N MET A 1 -6.03 11.68 15.27
CA MET A 1 -6.77 11.36 16.51
C MET A 1 -5.75 11.34 17.63
N LYS A 2 -5.83 12.26 18.60
CA LYS A 2 -4.76 12.50 19.59
C LYS A 2 -4.93 11.53 20.76
N GLN A 3 -3.92 10.73 21.09
CA GLN A 3 -3.80 10.10 22.41
C GLN A 3 -2.50 10.57 23.06
N ARG A 4 -2.58 11.05 24.30
CA ARG A 4 -1.46 11.59 25.07
C ARG A 4 -1.02 10.53 26.09
N GLN A 5 0.24 10.11 26.02
CA GLN A 5 0.94 9.46 27.12
C GLN A 5 2.38 9.99 27.15
N GLY A 6 2.79 10.61 28.25
CA GLY A 6 4.20 10.90 28.56
C GLY A 6 4.97 11.86 27.64
N GLY A 7 4.56 13.13 27.56
CA GLY A 7 5.47 14.28 27.32
C GLY A 7 6.26 14.38 26.01
N ARG A 8 6.21 13.42 25.09
CA ARG A 8 6.76 13.52 23.74
C ARG A 8 5.64 13.29 22.72
N GLU A 9 5.57 14.16 21.72
CA GLU A 9 4.70 13.97 20.56
C GLU A 9 5.21 12.76 19.79
N VAL A 10 4.53 11.61 19.92
CA VAL A 10 4.80 10.46 19.06
C VAL A 10 4.17 10.79 17.71
N ILE A 11 5.00 11.24 16.79
CA ILE A 11 4.63 11.37 15.38
C ILE A 11 4.43 9.94 14.90
N MET A 12 3.18 9.53 14.62
CA MET A 12 2.97 8.23 13.99
C MET A 12 3.50 8.32 12.57
N GLU A 13 4.55 7.55 12.30
CA GLU A 13 5.16 7.45 10.98
C GLU A 13 4.17 6.79 10.01
N ILE A 14 3.94 7.42 8.86
CA ILE A 14 2.96 6.97 7.87
C ILE A 14 3.70 6.27 6.74
N ASN A 15 3.70 4.94 6.79
CA ASN A 15 4.22 4.13 5.69
C ASN A 15 3.09 3.71 4.76
N LEU A 16 3.17 4.10 3.49
CA LEU A 16 2.17 3.82 2.45
C LEU A 16 2.72 2.83 1.44
N LEU A 17 1.96 1.80 1.12
CA LEU A 17 2.28 0.81 0.08
C LEU A 17 1.38 1.00 -1.13
N ILE A 18 1.98 1.33 -2.28
CA ILE A 18 1.30 1.47 -3.57
C ILE A 18 1.55 0.20 -4.38
N LEU A 19 0.51 -0.59 -4.57
CA LEU A 19 0.55 -1.84 -5.34
C LEU A 19 0.35 -1.59 -6.83
N SER A 20 0.96 -2.45 -7.65
CA SER A 20 0.85 -2.41 -9.11
C SER A 20 1.16 -1.02 -9.68
N ALA A 21 2.29 -0.44 -9.25
CA ALA A 21 2.63 0.96 -9.50
C ALA A 21 2.75 1.29 -10.99
N GLY A 22 3.24 0.35 -11.81
CA GLY A 22 3.33 0.47 -13.27
C GLY A 22 3.98 1.77 -13.73
N THR A 23 3.25 2.50 -14.59
CA THR A 23 3.70 3.78 -15.17
C THR A 23 3.15 5.01 -14.46
N ARG A 24 2.53 4.86 -13.28
CA ARG A 24 1.85 5.95 -12.56
C ARG A 24 2.80 6.80 -11.70
N ASN A 25 3.92 7.25 -12.27
CA ASN A 25 4.98 8.01 -11.58
C ASN A 25 4.43 9.19 -10.76
N LYS A 26 3.50 9.96 -11.35
CA LYS A 26 2.92 11.14 -10.69
C LYS A 26 2.17 10.80 -9.41
N VAL A 27 1.48 9.66 -9.36
CA VAL A 27 0.76 9.23 -8.15
C VAL A 27 1.75 9.02 -7.01
N VAL A 28 2.83 8.29 -7.26
CA VAL A 28 3.90 8.04 -6.27
C VAL A 28 4.56 9.36 -5.84
N GLN A 29 4.92 10.23 -6.79
CA GLN A 29 5.49 11.55 -6.51
C GLN A 29 4.57 12.43 -5.64
N TYR A 30 3.26 12.41 -5.91
CA TYR A 30 2.29 13.17 -5.11
C TYR A 30 2.20 12.65 -3.68
N PHE A 31 2.10 11.33 -3.48
CA PHE A 31 2.10 10.78 -2.12
C PHE A 31 3.38 11.14 -1.35
N LYS A 32 4.56 11.03 -1.98
CA LYS A 32 5.83 11.43 -1.35
C LYS A 32 5.85 12.90 -0.97
N LYS A 33 5.41 13.76 -1.89
CA LYS A 33 5.33 15.20 -1.65
C LYS A 33 4.40 15.53 -0.46
N GLU A 34 3.21 14.95 -0.43
CA GLU A 34 2.20 15.25 0.60
C GLU A 34 2.53 14.63 1.96
N LEU A 35 3.24 13.48 1.99
CA LEU A 35 3.82 12.93 3.22
C LEU A 35 4.83 13.88 3.85
N ALA A 36 5.56 14.65 3.05
CA ALA A 36 6.50 15.68 3.50
C ALA A 36 7.45 15.20 4.60
N GLY A 37 7.98 13.97 4.46
CA GLY A 37 8.92 13.36 5.40
C GLY A 37 8.30 12.79 6.68
N LYS A 38 6.96 12.67 6.77
CA LYS A 38 6.26 12.06 7.91
C LYS A 38 6.17 10.53 7.83
N GLY A 39 6.98 9.91 6.98
CA GLY A 39 7.02 8.48 6.70
C GLY A 39 7.46 8.21 5.26
N HIS A 40 7.25 6.98 4.80
CA HIS A 40 7.78 6.48 3.53
C HIS A 40 6.70 6.01 2.55
N VAL A 41 6.95 6.21 1.26
CA VAL A 41 6.19 5.59 0.17
C VAL A 41 6.95 4.40 -0.38
N TYR A 42 6.32 3.23 -0.28
CA TYR A 42 6.75 1.99 -0.89
C TYR A 42 5.94 1.77 -2.16
N ALA A 43 6.59 1.28 -3.22
CA ALA A 43 5.90 0.88 -4.44
C ALA A 43 6.25 -0.55 -4.80
N THR A 44 5.24 -1.30 -5.27
CA THR A 44 5.43 -2.66 -5.79
C THR A 44 5.00 -2.76 -7.24
N ASP A 45 5.67 -3.65 -7.96
CA ASP A 45 5.26 -4.10 -9.27
C ASP A 45 5.86 -5.48 -9.54
N CYS A 46 5.28 -6.21 -10.49
CA CYS A 46 5.82 -7.48 -10.95
C CYS A 46 6.95 -7.34 -11.97
N SER A 47 7.17 -6.12 -12.48
CA SER A 47 8.19 -5.80 -13.46
C SER A 47 9.16 -4.77 -12.93
N SER A 48 10.46 -5.07 -13.01
CA SER A 48 11.52 -4.08 -12.76
C SER A 48 11.52 -2.93 -13.77
N LEU A 49 10.80 -3.08 -14.89
CA LEU A 49 10.67 -2.04 -15.90
C LEU A 49 9.57 -1.03 -15.56
N ALA A 50 8.80 -1.21 -14.48
CA ALA A 50 7.78 -0.26 -14.06
C ALA A 50 8.43 1.05 -13.58
N PRO A 51 8.28 2.17 -14.32
CA PRO A 51 9.02 3.38 -14.01
C PRO A 51 8.56 4.06 -12.70
N ALA A 52 7.34 3.80 -12.23
CA ALA A 52 6.84 4.38 -10.98
C ALA A 52 7.55 3.82 -9.73
N LEU A 53 8.18 2.64 -9.84
CA LEU A 53 8.99 2.08 -8.75
C LEU A 53 10.13 3.01 -8.35
N TYR A 54 10.79 3.62 -9.33
CA TYR A 54 11.97 4.48 -9.13
C TYR A 54 11.63 5.84 -8.51
N GLU A 55 10.34 6.16 -8.40
CA GLU A 55 9.89 7.38 -7.73
C GLU A 55 9.73 7.17 -6.23
N ALA A 56 9.49 5.93 -5.78
CA ALA A 56 9.21 5.59 -4.39
C ALA A 56 10.44 5.81 -3.49
N ASP A 57 10.24 5.81 -2.16
CA ASP A 57 11.36 5.75 -1.23
C ASP A 57 11.99 4.35 -1.22
N GLU A 58 11.17 3.32 -1.41
CA GLU A 58 11.64 1.96 -1.63
C GLU A 58 10.78 1.23 -2.67
N ALA A 59 11.45 0.54 -3.60
CA ALA A 59 10.83 -0.29 -4.62
C ALA A 59 10.96 -1.77 -4.26
N ILE A 60 9.86 -2.53 -4.36
CA ILE A 60 9.84 -3.95 -4.00
C ILE A 60 9.23 -4.74 -5.16
N LEU A 61 9.99 -5.69 -5.72
CA LEU A 61 9.44 -6.61 -6.72
C LEU A 61 8.62 -7.71 -6.05
N VAL A 62 7.46 -7.95 -6.63
CA VAL A 62 6.48 -8.95 -6.16
C VAL A 62 6.07 -9.87 -7.32
N PRO A 63 5.56 -11.08 -7.11
CA PRO A 63 4.93 -11.86 -8.16
C PRO A 63 3.76 -11.13 -8.80
N ARG A 64 3.25 -11.69 -9.89
CA ARG A 64 1.99 -11.21 -10.48
C ARG A 64 0.84 -11.43 -9.51
N ILE A 65 -0.20 -10.61 -9.62
CA ILE A 65 -1.42 -10.74 -8.80
C ILE A 65 -2.11 -12.10 -8.92
N THR A 66 -1.88 -12.82 -10.03
CA THR A 66 -2.43 -14.16 -10.28
C THR A 66 -1.61 -15.27 -9.63
N ASP A 67 -0.45 -14.95 -9.06
CA ASP A 67 0.35 -15.90 -8.31
C ASP A 67 -0.33 -16.24 -6.98
N PRO A 68 -0.46 -17.53 -6.61
CA PRO A 68 -1.12 -17.92 -5.37
C PRO A 68 -0.43 -17.38 -4.11
N GLY A 69 0.87 -17.08 -4.16
CA GLY A 69 1.63 -16.51 -3.04
C GLY A 69 1.57 -14.99 -2.95
N TYR A 70 0.90 -14.31 -3.89
CA TYR A 70 0.90 -12.85 -3.99
C TYR A 70 0.40 -12.19 -2.68
N LEU A 71 -0.78 -12.58 -2.21
CA LEU A 71 -1.39 -11.99 -1.01
C LEU A 71 -0.50 -12.16 0.21
N ASP A 72 0.08 -13.35 0.41
CA ASP A 72 0.92 -13.64 1.56
C ASP A 72 2.19 -12.80 1.55
N GLN A 73 2.78 -12.58 0.36
CA GLN A 73 3.92 -11.69 0.22
C GLN A 73 3.56 -10.23 0.52
N ILE A 74 2.43 -9.73 0.01
CA ILE A 74 1.97 -8.36 0.33
C ILE A 74 1.75 -8.19 1.84
N LEU A 75 1.13 -9.17 2.51
CA LEU A 75 0.94 -9.14 3.95
C LEU A 75 2.28 -9.22 4.72
N SER A 76 3.29 -9.91 4.19
CA SER A 76 4.63 -9.92 4.78
C SER A 76 5.30 -8.56 4.68
N ILE A 77 5.27 -7.93 3.50
CA ILE A 77 5.77 -6.57 3.27
C ILE A 77 5.08 -5.59 4.22
N CYS A 78 3.76 -5.73 4.39
CA CYS A 78 2.98 -4.91 5.32
C CYS A 78 3.52 -4.98 6.76
N ARG A 79 3.83 -6.19 7.26
CA ARG A 79 4.41 -6.38 8.59
C ARG A 79 5.84 -5.87 8.70
N GLU A 80 6.69 -6.24 7.75
CA GLU A 80 8.14 -5.96 7.78
C GLU A 80 8.45 -4.48 7.64
N LYS A 81 7.65 -3.75 6.87
CA LYS A 81 7.81 -2.31 6.61
C LYS A 81 6.87 -1.43 7.44
N TRP A 82 6.13 -2.03 8.38
CA TRP A 82 5.14 -1.35 9.21
C TRP A 82 4.17 -0.48 8.39
N ILE A 83 3.65 -1.04 7.30
CA ILE A 83 2.75 -0.33 6.39
C ILE A 83 1.47 0.04 7.14
N THR A 84 1.18 1.33 7.18
CA THR A 84 -0.02 1.89 7.81
C THR A 84 -1.21 1.94 6.86
N GLY A 85 -0.95 2.13 5.55
CA GLY A 85 -1.96 2.18 4.52
C GLY A 85 -1.52 1.50 3.22
N VAL A 86 -2.43 0.78 2.58
CA VAL A 86 -2.17 0.13 1.28
C VAL A 86 -3.25 0.51 0.27
N LEU A 87 -2.86 0.77 -0.97
CA LEU A 87 -3.75 1.01 -2.09
C LEU A 87 -3.23 0.33 -3.36
N SER A 88 -4.14 0.02 -4.29
CA SER A 88 -3.79 -0.49 -5.61
C SER A 88 -4.10 0.52 -6.70
N LEU A 89 -3.34 0.45 -7.79
CA LEU A 89 -3.57 1.22 -9.01
C LEU A 89 -4.16 0.39 -10.16
N ILE A 90 -4.62 -0.85 -9.95
CA ILE A 90 -5.30 -1.65 -10.99
C ILE A 90 -6.62 -2.26 -10.49
N ASP A 91 -7.59 -2.38 -11.39
CA ASP A 91 -8.95 -2.83 -11.04
C ASP A 91 -9.01 -4.26 -10.50
N PRO A 92 -8.35 -5.28 -11.09
CA PRO A 92 -8.45 -6.66 -10.60
C PRO A 92 -7.94 -6.84 -9.16
N GLU A 93 -7.02 -5.98 -8.72
CA GLU A 93 -6.44 -6.02 -7.39
C GLU A 93 -7.31 -5.31 -6.33
N LEU A 94 -8.25 -4.45 -6.75
CA LEU A 94 -9.22 -3.81 -5.85
C LEU A 94 -10.08 -4.86 -5.13
N THR A 95 -10.56 -5.87 -5.86
CA THR A 95 -11.33 -6.99 -5.30
C THR A 95 -10.52 -7.78 -4.29
N LEU A 96 -9.22 -7.98 -4.54
CA LEU A 96 -8.31 -8.67 -3.62
C LEU A 96 -8.19 -7.89 -2.29
N LEU A 97 -7.96 -6.58 -2.35
CA LEU A 97 -7.89 -5.74 -1.15
C LEU A 97 -9.21 -5.72 -0.37
N ALA A 98 -10.34 -5.58 -1.06
CA ALA A 98 -11.65 -5.54 -0.42
C ALA A 98 -12.02 -6.87 0.23
N ARG A 99 -11.83 -7.99 -0.48
CA ARG A 99 -12.15 -9.35 0.00
C ARG A 99 -11.29 -9.76 1.20
N HIS A 100 -10.05 -9.28 1.27
CA HIS A 100 -9.11 -9.62 2.33
C HIS A 100 -8.87 -8.50 3.34
N ARG A 101 -9.79 -7.53 3.43
CA ARG A 101 -9.69 -6.37 4.32
C ARG A 101 -9.27 -6.73 5.75
N GLU A 102 -9.91 -7.73 6.35
CA GLU A 102 -9.62 -8.17 7.73
C GLU A 102 -8.20 -8.71 7.90
N LYS A 103 -7.63 -9.34 6.86
CA LYS A 103 -6.24 -9.81 6.92
C LYS A 103 -5.24 -8.65 6.95
N PHE A 104 -5.52 -7.57 6.23
CA PHE A 104 -4.70 -6.35 6.27
C PHE A 104 -4.81 -5.66 7.63
N LEU A 105 -6.04 -5.52 8.15
CA LEU A 105 -6.25 -4.92 9.47
C LEU A 105 -5.56 -5.72 10.58
N ALA A 106 -5.59 -7.05 10.50
CA ALA A 106 -4.92 -7.94 11.45
C ALA A 106 -3.38 -7.77 11.49
N VAL A 107 -2.77 -7.26 10.41
CA VAL A 107 -1.33 -6.93 10.36
C VAL A 107 -1.02 -5.45 10.61
N GLY A 108 -2.03 -4.66 11.01
CA GLY A 108 -1.87 -3.24 11.32
C GLY A 108 -1.95 -2.31 10.09
N THR A 109 -2.36 -2.82 8.94
CA THR A 109 -2.43 -2.06 7.69
C THR A 109 -3.87 -1.74 7.33
N THR A 110 -4.16 -0.47 7.03
CA THR A 110 -5.48 -0.07 6.53
C THR A 110 -5.53 -0.17 5.00
N PRO A 111 -6.35 -1.05 4.42
CA PRO A 111 -6.57 -1.04 2.98
C PRO A 111 -7.49 0.14 2.61
N ILE A 112 -6.96 1.03 1.77
CA ILE A 112 -7.63 2.20 1.23
C ILE A 112 -8.41 1.75 0.00
N ILE A 113 -9.58 1.16 0.27
CA ILE A 113 -10.46 0.58 -0.73
C ILE A 113 -11.92 0.72 -0.31
N SER A 114 -12.80 0.83 -1.30
CA SER A 114 -14.25 0.79 -1.10
C SER A 114 -14.73 -0.56 -0.53
N PRO A 115 -15.94 -0.62 0.05
CA PRO A 115 -16.58 -1.88 0.43
C PRO A 115 -16.68 -2.87 -0.74
N LEU A 116 -16.65 -4.17 -0.44
CA LEU A 116 -16.57 -5.24 -1.45
C LEU A 116 -17.74 -5.22 -2.44
N ASP A 117 -18.95 -4.95 -1.98
CA ASP A 117 -20.16 -4.85 -2.81
C ASP A 117 -20.07 -3.71 -3.85
N ALA A 118 -19.54 -2.56 -3.44
CA ALA A 118 -19.30 -1.43 -4.35
C ALA A 118 -18.21 -1.77 -5.38
N VAL A 119 -17.15 -2.46 -4.95
CA VAL A 119 -16.05 -2.90 -5.83
C VAL A 119 -16.55 -3.90 -6.86
N GLU A 120 -17.30 -4.92 -6.45
CA GLU A 120 -17.84 -5.96 -7.34
C GLU A 120 -18.91 -5.44 -8.33
N THR A 121 -19.49 -4.26 -8.09
CA THR A 121 -20.43 -3.61 -9.03
C THR A 121 -19.72 -2.77 -10.10
N SER A 122 -18.43 -2.48 -9.92
CA SER A 122 -17.71 -1.47 -10.71
C SER A 122 -17.07 -2.02 -12.00
N PHE A 123 -17.08 -3.33 -12.23
CA PHE A 123 -16.47 -3.99 -13.39
C PHE A 123 -17.02 -5.40 -13.63
#